data_AF-A0A519WE79-F1
#
_entry.id   AF-A0A519WE79-F1
#
_cell.length_a   1.000
_cell.length_b   1.000
_cell.length_c   1.000
_cell.angle_alpha   90.00
_cell.angle_beta   90.00
_cell.angle_gamma   90.00
#
_symmetry.space_group_name_H-M   'P 1'
#
loop_
_entity.id
_entity.type
_entity.pdbx_description
1 polymer ?
#
loop_
_entity_poly.entity_id
_entity_poly.type
_entity_poly.pdbx_seq_one_letter_code
_entity_poly.pdbx_strand_id
1 'polypeptide(L)' 'MAAINRQLAHYPYHIGQIVMLGKMLTNGSWNSLSIPKGQSQAYNNGKFAQPQQEIHFTDEFLNQPKS' A
#
# COMPACT_ATOMS: atom_id res chain seq x y z
N MET A 1 19.55 -13.95 16.77
CA MET A 1 18.98 -12.69 16.21
C MET A 1 19.37 -12.42 14.75
N ALA A 2 20.59 -12.70 14.30
CA ALA A 2 21.02 -12.39 12.92
C ALA A 2 20.23 -13.10 11.80
N ALA A 3 19.78 -14.35 12.01
CA ALA A 3 19.05 -15.14 11.01
C ALA A 3 17.66 -14.58 10.68
N ILE A 4 16.93 -14.10 11.70
CA ILE A 4 15.61 -13.48 11.54
C ILE A 4 15.73 -12.17 10.75
N ASN A 5 16.72 -11.34 11.07
CA ASN A 5 16.96 -10.08 10.38
C ASN A 5 17.32 -10.30 8.90
N ARG A 6 18.06 -11.38 8.58
CA ARG A 6 18.37 -11.74 7.19
C ARG A 6 17.13 -12.15 6.41
N GLN A 7 16.24 -12.93 7.01
CA GLN A 7 14.96 -13.30 6.36
C GLN A 7 14.05 -12.09 6.18
N LEU A 8 13.99 -11.22 7.19
CA LEU A 8 13.22 -9.97 7.14
C LEU A 8 13.68 -9.06 6.00
N ALA A 9 14.99 -9.01 5.69
CA ALA A 9 15.51 -8.24 4.56
C ALA A 9 15.37 -8.96 3.20
N HIS A 10 15.33 -10.30 3.21
CA HIS A 10 15.26 -11.11 1.98
C HIS A 10 13.89 -11.06 1.30
N TYR A 11 12.79 -11.07 2.07
CA TYR A 11 11.45 -11.00 1.47
C TYR A 11 11.17 -9.68 0.72
N PRO A 12 11.49 -8.49 1.28
CA PRO A 12 11.36 -7.23 0.56
C PRO A 12 12.17 -7.19 -0.74
N TYR A 13 13.32 -7.86 -0.80
CA TYR A 13 14.14 -7.91 -2.01
C TYR A 13 13.40 -8.61 -3.16
N HIS A 14 12.88 -9.81 -2.92
CA HIS A 14 12.14 -10.55 -3.93
C HIS A 14 10.81 -9.87 -4.29
N ILE A 15 10.10 -9.32 -3.31
CA ILE A 15 8.88 -8.55 -3.55
C ILE A 15 9.20 -7.32 -4.42
N GLY A 16 10.31 -6.63 -4.16
CA GLY A 16 10.78 -5.50 -4.95
C GLY A 16 11.07 -5.87 -6.40
N GLN A 17 11.70 -7.02 -6.64
CA GLN A 17 11.93 -7.54 -8.00
C GLN A 17 10.62 -7.78 -8.75
N ILE A 18 9.64 -8.40 -8.10
CA ILE A 18 8.32 -8.68 -8.68
C ILE A 18 7.59 -7.38 -9.03
N VAL A 19 7.58 -6.41 -8.11
CA VAL A 19 6.96 -5.09 -8.33
C VAL A 19 7.62 -4.35 -9.49
N MET A 20 8.94 -4.38 -9.59
CA MET A 20 9.68 -3.73 -10.67
C MET A 20 9.33 -4.33 -12.04
N LEU A 21 9.28 -5.67 -12.12
CA LEU A 21 8.85 -6.37 -13.33
C LEU A 21 7.40 -5.99 -13.69
N GLY A 22 6.48 -6.01 -12.73
CA GLY A 22 5.09 -5.61 -12.95
C GLY A 22 4.99 -4.17 -13.49
N LYS A 23 5.76 -3.24 -12.93
CA LYS A 23 5.80 -1.85 -13.38
C LYS A 23 6.33 -1.69 -14.80
N MET A 24 7.32 -2.50 -15.20
CA MET A 24 7.83 -2.51 -16.57
C MET A 24 6.80 -3.07 -17.54
N LEU A 25 6.10 -4.15 -17.17
CA LEU A 25 5.14 -4.83 -18.03
C LEU A 25 3.86 -4.02 -18.28
N THR A 26 3.47 -3.13 -17.37
CA THR A 26 2.24 -2.34 -17.49
C THR A 26 2.37 -1.08 -18.35
N ASN A 27 3.53 -0.80 -18.97
CA ASN A 27 3.74 0.26 -19.96
C ASN A 27 3.12 1.63 -19.61
N GLY A 28 3.18 2.02 -18.33
CA GLY A 28 2.63 3.30 -17.84
C GLY A 28 1.24 3.22 -17.20
N SER A 29 0.53 2.10 -17.35
CA SER A 29 -0.72 1.81 -16.62
C SER A 29 -0.50 1.26 -15.20
N TRP A 30 0.70 1.45 -14.64
CA TRP A 30 1.00 1.02 -13.28
C TRP A 30 0.23 1.88 -12.27
N ASN A 31 -0.69 1.25 -11.54
CA ASN A 31 -1.34 1.87 -10.39
C ASN A 31 -0.46 1.72 -9.14
N SER A 32 -0.24 2.84 -8.44
CA SER A 32 0.50 2.84 -7.18
C SER A 32 -0.19 1.93 -6.15
N LEU A 33 0.58 1.03 -5.52
CA LEU A 33 0.09 0.14 -4.46
C LEU A 33 -0.10 0.86 -3.11
N SER A 34 0.25 2.14 -3.07
CA SER A 34 0.12 3.03 -1.93
C SER A 34 -0.15 4.46 -2.42
N ILE A 35 0.04 5.47 -1.58
CA ILE A 35 -0.14 6.87 -1.98
C ILE A 35 0.90 7.27 -3.03
N PRO A 36 0.49 7.79 -4.21
CA PRO A 36 1.42 8.24 -5.23
C PRO A 36 2.42 9.27 -4.70
N LYS A 37 3.64 9.26 -5.25
CA LYS A 37 4.71 10.17 -4.84
C LYS A 37 4.22 11.62 -4.94
N GLY A 38 4.40 12.39 -3.87
CA GLY A 38 3.98 13.79 -3.78
C GLY A 38 2.53 14.00 -3.35
N GLN A 39 1.70 12.95 -3.28
CA GLN A 39 0.28 13.05 -2.90
C GLN A 39 0.02 12.78 -1.42
N SER A 40 1.05 12.54 -0.61
CA SER A 40 0.91 12.24 0.81
C SER A 40 0.25 13.37 1.60
N GLN A 41 0.58 14.63 1.31
CA GLN A 41 0.00 15.78 2.01
C GLN A 41 -1.50 15.92 1.71
N ALA A 42 -1.90 15.81 0.44
CA ALA A 42 -3.30 15.86 0.05
C ALA A 42 -4.11 14.70 0.65
N TYR A 43 -3.56 13.48 0.62
CA TYR A 43 -4.17 12.31 1.26
C TYR A 43 -4.35 12.52 2.77
N ASN A 44 -3.31 12.99 3.47
CA ASN A 44 -3.36 13.21 4.91
C ASN A 44 -4.37 14.31 5.27
N ASN A 45 -4.42 15.41 4.52
CA ASN A 45 -5.39 16.48 4.74
C ASN A 45 -6.83 15.94 4.67
N GLY A 46 -7.15 15.12 3.67
CA GLY A 46 -8.46 14.49 3.56
C GLY A 46 -8.72 13.46 4.67
N LYS A 47 -7.73 12.63 4.99
CA LYS A 47 -7.85 11.58 6.01
C LYS A 47 -8.08 12.14 7.41
N PHE A 48 -7.38 13.21 7.78
CA PHE A 48 -7.46 13.82 9.11
C PHE A 48 -8.49 14.95 9.23
N ALA A 49 -9.12 15.36 8.11
CA ALA A 49 -10.30 16.25 8.15
C ALA A 49 -11.57 15.51 8.62
N GLN A 50 -11.57 14.18 8.56
CA GLN A 50 -12.66 13.34 9.05
C GLN A 50 -12.68 13.35 10.59
N PRO A 51 -13.86 13.37 11.23
CA PRO A 51 -13.95 13.21 12.67
C PRO A 51 -13.36 11.87 13.09
N GLN A 52 -12.70 11.84 14.26
CA GLN A 52 -12.12 10.60 14.78
C GLN A 52 -13.24 9.58 15.02
N GLN A 53 -13.10 8.40 14.43
CA GLN A 53 -14.03 7.28 14.56
C GLN A 53 -13.24 6.04 14.98
N GLU A 54 -13.77 5.28 15.93
CA GLU A 54 -13.28 3.92 16.19
C GLU A 54 -13.86 2.98 15.12
N ILE A 55 -13.06 2.70 14.10
CA ILE A 55 -13.39 1.76 13.04
C ILE A 55 -12.35 0.66 12.99
N HIS A 56 -12.77 -0.56 12.69
CA HIS A 56 -11.85 -1.65 12.42
C HIS A 56 -11.44 -1.58 10.94
N PHE A 57 -10.16 -1.80 10.64
CA PHE A 57 -9.65 -1.72 9.26
C PHE A 57 -10.34 -2.71 8.30
N THR A 58 -11.05 -3.72 8.80
CA THR A 58 -11.81 -4.65 7.94
C THR A 58 -13.17 -4.13 7.51
N ASP A 59 -13.69 -3.10 8.19
CA ASP A 59 -15.03 -2.57 7.91
C ASP A 59 -15.11 -1.98 6.50
N GLU A 60 -13.98 -1.51 5.95
CA GLU A 60 -13.87 -1.02 4.57
C GLU A 60 -13.99 -2.13 3.51
N PHE A 61 -13.72 -3.39 3.86
CA PHE A 61 -13.81 -4.53 2.95
C PHE A 61 -15.10 -5.33 3.12
N LEU A 62 -15.66 -5.37 4.34
CA LEU A 62 -16.87 -6.13 4.65
C LEU A 62 -18.16 -5.42 4.24
N ASN A 63 -18.16 -4.08 4.21
CA ASN A 63 -19.36 -3.27 3.98
C ASN A 63 -19.45 -2.70 2.55
N GLN A 64 -18.65 -3.18 1.59
CA GLN A 64 -18.76 -2.70 0.21
C GLN A 64 -20.06 -3.21 -0.44
N PRO A 65 -20.88 -2.34 -1.07
CA PRO A 65 -22.03 -2.79 -1.82
C PRO A 65 -21.55 -3.65 -2.99
N LYS A 66 -22.06 -4.88 -3.07
CA LYS A 66 -21.83 -5.74 -4.23
C LYS A 66 -22.50 -5.07 -5.44
N SER A 67 -21.68 -4.72 -6.43
CA SER A 67 -22.15 -4.33 -7.78
C SER A 67 -22.91 -5.46 -8.45
#